data_AF-A0A850I4S0-F1
#
_entry.id   AF-A0A850I4S0-F1
#
_cell.length_a   1.000
_cell.length_b   1.000
_cell.length_c   1.000
_cell.angle_alpha   90.00
_cell.angle_beta   90.00
_cell.angle_gamma   90.00
#
_symmetry.space_group_name_H-M   'P 1'
#
loop_
_entity.id
_entity.type
_entity.pdbx_description
1 polymer ?
#
loop_
_entity_poly.entity_id
_entity_poly.type
_entity_poly.pdbx_seq_one_letter_code
_entity_poly.pdbx_strand_id
1 'polypeptide(L)'
;MGDEARFTRRLYMKNRERRTKIGGQFAARTIEMLESPAFRVLSLSARRILDRLEIELAHHGGVDNGKLPVTYDQFQEFGIDRQAIAPAIRELVALGFLEITRKGRAGNAEWRLPNLFRLTYRSSKDVRTYGTNEWKRIDSISEAELLAKSARTASLRKLKPQGGKIMNVGVENPHRKPEKHSGETQPTGHGGETHTTLDISGRGRYVA
;
A
#
# COMPACT_ATOMS: atom_id res chain seq x y z
N MET A 1 75.88 2.83 -4.77
CA MET A 1 74.90 3.94 -4.75
C MET A 1 73.68 3.57 -5.62
N GLY A 2 72.99 2.46 -5.31
CA GLY A 2 71.95 1.90 -6.19
C GLY A 2 70.84 1.08 -5.52
N ASP A 3 70.93 0.83 -4.20
CA ASP A 3 69.94 0.03 -3.46
C ASP A 3 68.92 0.87 -2.67
N GLU A 4 69.23 2.12 -2.33
CA GLU A 4 68.26 3.01 -1.65
C GLU A 4 67.11 3.44 -2.57
N ALA A 5 67.38 3.63 -3.87
CA ALA A 5 66.37 4.04 -4.85
C ALA A 5 65.32 2.95 -5.13
N ARG A 6 65.66 1.67 -4.89
CA ARG A 6 64.71 0.54 -5.01
C ARG A 6 63.90 0.32 -3.72
N PHE A 7 64.45 0.71 -2.57
CA PHE A 7 63.76 0.65 -1.29
C PHE A 7 62.68 1.74 -1.16
N THR A 8 62.98 2.96 -1.61
CA THR A 8 62.06 4.10 -1.50
C THR A 8 60.87 4.05 -2.47
N ARG A 9 60.98 3.33 -3.60
CA ARG A 9 59.86 3.13 -4.54
C ARG A 9 58.82 2.11 -4.05
N ARG A 10 59.20 1.19 -3.16
CA ARG A 10 58.29 0.20 -2.54
C ARG A 10 57.53 0.77 -1.33
N LEU A 11 58.06 1.83 -0.69
CA LEU A 11 57.44 2.45 0.49
C LEU A 11 56.47 3.61 0.17
N TYR A 12 56.49 4.16 -1.05
CA TYR A 12 55.61 5.27 -1.47
C TYR A 12 54.45 4.81 -2.39
N MET A 13 53.96 3.59 -2.18
CA MET A 13 52.66 3.11 -2.66
C MET A 13 51.87 2.53 -1.47
N LYS A 14 52.06 3.14 -0.29
CA LYS A 14 51.44 2.74 0.97
C LYS A 14 49.99 3.19 0.98
N ASN A 15 49.08 2.22 0.78
CA ASN A 15 47.64 2.35 0.95
C ASN A 15 46.98 3.55 0.26
N ARG A 16 46.67 3.42 -1.04
CA ARG A 16 45.35 3.89 -1.47
C ARG A 16 44.35 3.01 -0.73
N GLU A 17 43.88 3.49 0.42
CA GLU A 17 42.71 2.90 1.08
C GLU A 17 41.68 2.60 0.00
N ARG A 18 41.24 1.34 -0.11
CA ARG A 18 40.23 0.98 -1.10
C ARG A 18 39.04 1.90 -0.81
N ARG A 19 38.81 2.83 -1.74
CA ARG A 19 37.88 3.97 -1.67
C ARG A 19 36.41 3.51 -1.76
N THR A 20 36.10 2.34 -1.19
CA THR A 20 34.86 1.59 -1.40
C THR A 20 34.34 1.05 -0.07
N LYS A 21 34.34 1.87 0.98
CA LYS A 21 33.57 1.60 2.20
C LYS A 21 32.34 2.51 2.19
N ILE A 22 31.16 1.91 2.22
CA ILE A 22 29.90 2.64 2.43
C ILE A 22 29.69 2.73 3.94
N GLY A 23 29.41 3.92 4.46
CA GLY A 23 29.35 4.20 5.90
C GLY A 23 28.17 3.60 6.66
N GLY A 24 27.29 2.85 6.01
CA GLY A 24 26.09 2.26 6.62
C GLY A 24 25.44 1.19 5.75
N GLN A 25 24.29 0.68 6.19
CA GLN A 25 23.48 -0.22 5.38
C GLN A 25 23.06 0.46 4.08
N PHE A 26 23.02 -0.31 2.99
CA PHE A 26 22.64 0.18 1.67
C PHE A 26 21.73 -0.82 0.97
N ALA A 27 20.84 -0.31 0.14
CA ALA A 27 19.97 -1.11 -0.71
C ALA A 27 20.47 -1.07 -2.16
N ALA A 28 21.27 -2.06 -2.58
CA ALA A 28 21.86 -2.07 -3.92
C ALA A 28 20.83 -2.37 -5.02
N ARG A 29 20.66 -1.49 -6.00
CA ARG A 29 19.86 -1.76 -7.21
C ARG A 29 20.82 -1.88 -8.40
N THR A 30 20.62 -2.84 -9.30
CA THR A 30 21.48 -2.94 -10.48
C THR A 30 21.19 -1.78 -11.43
N ILE A 31 22.21 -1.30 -12.15
CA ILE A 31 22.04 -0.24 -13.15
C ILE A 31 21.07 -0.69 -14.25
N GLU A 32 21.20 -1.95 -14.69
CA GLU A 32 20.27 -2.59 -15.62
C GLU A 32 18.80 -2.47 -15.16
N MET A 33 18.52 -2.70 -13.87
CA MET A 33 17.17 -2.55 -13.33
C MET A 33 16.71 -1.10 -13.38
N LEU A 34 17.57 -0.15 -13.00
CA LEU A 34 17.23 1.29 -12.99
C LEU A 34 16.97 1.83 -14.41
N GLU A 35 17.68 1.30 -15.40
CA GLU A 35 17.53 1.68 -16.82
C GLU A 35 16.38 0.96 -17.52
N SER A 36 15.86 -0.13 -16.92
CA SER A 36 14.80 -0.95 -17.51
C SER A 36 13.52 -0.16 -17.82
N PRO A 37 12.79 -0.53 -18.90
CA PRO A 37 11.48 0.06 -19.20
C PRO A 37 10.52 0.00 -18.01
N ALA A 38 10.48 -1.16 -17.33
CA ALA A 38 9.63 -1.39 -16.18
C ALA A 38 9.92 -0.41 -15.02
N PHE A 39 11.18 -0.11 -14.72
CA PHE A 39 11.52 0.81 -13.64
C PHE A 39 11.27 2.26 -14.02
N ARG A 40 11.53 2.63 -15.28
CA ARG A 40 11.40 4.02 -15.75
C ARG A 40 9.97 4.55 -15.67
N VAL A 41 8.97 3.68 -15.91
CA VAL A 41 7.55 4.06 -15.91
C VAL A 41 6.90 4.13 -14.52
N LEU A 42 7.60 3.71 -13.46
CA LEU A 42 7.05 3.67 -12.10
C LEU A 42 6.56 5.04 -11.64
N SER A 43 5.36 5.06 -11.08
CA SER A 43 4.85 6.22 -10.35
C SER A 43 5.71 6.57 -9.14
N LEU A 44 5.66 7.83 -8.69
CA LEU A 44 6.39 8.28 -7.49
C LEU A 44 6.00 7.47 -6.25
N SER A 45 4.72 7.17 -6.07
CA SER A 45 4.23 6.34 -4.98
C SER A 45 4.80 4.93 -5.04
N ALA A 46 4.87 4.32 -6.23
CA ALA A 46 5.47 3.00 -6.40
C ALA A 46 6.97 2.99 -6.06
N ARG A 47 7.74 4.01 -6.47
CA ARG A 47 9.14 4.14 -6.04
C ARG A 47 9.28 4.24 -4.52
N ARG A 48 8.46 5.08 -3.87
CA ARG A 48 8.48 5.22 -2.41
C ARG A 48 8.12 3.92 -1.68
N ILE A 49 7.19 3.12 -2.23
CA ILE A 49 6.89 1.80 -1.67
C ILE A 49 8.11 0.88 -1.76
N LEU A 50 8.82 0.85 -2.89
CA LEU A 50 10.07 0.07 -3.01
C LEU A 50 11.11 0.53 -1.99
N ASP A 51 11.31 1.84 -1.86
CA ASP A 51 12.27 2.39 -0.89
C ASP A 51 11.90 1.97 0.54
N ARG A 52 10.62 2.07 0.93
CA ARG A 52 10.15 1.65 2.27
C ARG A 52 10.35 0.15 2.51
N LEU A 53 10.11 -0.69 1.50
CA LEU A 53 10.29 -2.14 1.62
C LEU A 53 11.77 -2.53 1.70
N GLU A 54 12.65 -1.82 0.99
CA GLU A 54 14.09 -2.04 1.10
C GLU A 54 14.64 -1.66 2.47
N ILE A 55 14.12 -0.59 3.08
CA ILE A 55 14.43 -0.23 4.47
C ILE A 55 13.98 -1.35 5.42
N GLU A 56 12.77 -1.89 5.24
CA GLU A 56 12.28 -3.01 6.05
C GLU A 56 13.20 -4.23 5.93
N LEU A 57 13.59 -4.57 4.70
CA LEU A 57 14.50 -5.68 4.45
C LEU A 57 15.86 -5.46 5.13
N ALA A 58 16.38 -4.23 5.11
CA ALA A 58 17.65 -3.88 5.77
C ALA A 58 17.55 -3.98 7.30
N HIS A 59 16.44 -3.54 7.89
CA HIS A 59 16.16 -3.71 9.32
C HIS A 59 16.07 -5.18 9.72
N HIS A 60 15.63 -6.06 8.82
CA HIS A 60 15.63 -7.52 8.99
C HIS A 60 16.96 -8.18 8.61
N GLY A 61 18.06 -7.43 8.51
CA GLY A 61 19.38 -7.96 8.19
C GLY A 61 19.53 -8.52 6.77
N GLY A 62 18.58 -8.22 5.87
CA GLY A 62 18.63 -8.63 4.46
C GLY A 62 18.20 -10.07 4.18
N VAL A 63 17.76 -10.83 5.18
CA VAL A 63 17.53 -12.29 5.06
C VAL A 63 16.06 -12.70 4.92
N ASP A 64 15.12 -11.84 5.30
CA ASP A 64 13.69 -12.19 5.36
C ASP A 64 12.88 -11.68 4.16
N ASN A 65 13.53 -11.57 3.00
CA ASN A 65 12.83 -11.23 1.77
C ASN A 65 11.73 -12.26 1.47
N GLY A 66 10.49 -11.80 1.29
CA GLY A 66 9.29 -12.64 1.17
C GLY A 66 8.43 -12.71 2.43
N LYS A 67 8.94 -12.21 3.56
CA LYS A 67 8.21 -12.10 4.83
C LYS A 67 8.19 -10.66 5.36
N LEU A 68 8.38 -9.67 4.50
CA LEU A 68 8.46 -8.27 4.89
C LEU A 68 7.08 -7.75 5.32
N PRO A 69 6.85 -7.46 6.62
CA PRO A 69 5.57 -6.99 7.11
C PRO A 69 5.52 -5.47 7.03
N VAL A 70 4.75 -4.92 6.08
CA VAL A 70 4.52 -3.47 6.02
C VAL A 70 3.04 -3.16 5.95
N THR A 71 2.56 -2.33 6.88
CA THR A 71 1.16 -1.91 6.98
C THR A 71 0.88 -0.66 6.14
N TYR A 72 -0.40 -0.38 5.89
CA TYR A 72 -0.81 0.86 5.24
C TYR A 72 -0.38 2.10 6.03
N ASP A 73 -0.43 2.03 7.36
CA ASP A 73 -0.10 3.16 8.21
C ASP A 73 1.42 3.45 8.16
N GLN A 74 2.27 2.42 8.08
CA GLN A 74 3.71 2.59 7.86
C GLN A 74 4.06 3.18 6.49
N PHE A 75 3.30 2.85 5.43
CA PHE A 75 3.46 3.52 4.14
C PHE A 75 3.01 4.98 4.20
N GLN A 76 1.93 5.26 4.94
CA GLN A 76 1.44 6.63 5.14
C GLN A 76 2.43 7.48 5.93
N GLU A 77 2.98 6.94 7.01
CA GLU A 77 4.03 7.57 7.83
C GLU A 77 5.29 7.84 7.00
N PHE A 78 5.64 6.95 6.07
CA PHE A 78 6.73 7.16 5.11
C PHE A 78 6.43 8.24 4.04
N GLY A 79 5.25 8.86 4.09
CA GLY A 79 4.88 9.98 3.21
C GLY A 79 4.19 9.55 1.91
N ILE A 80 3.47 8.42 1.92
CA ILE A 80 2.67 7.97 0.77
C ILE A 80 1.20 8.23 1.05
N ASP A 81 0.51 8.92 0.15
CA ASP A 81 -0.93 9.12 0.28
C ASP A 81 -1.68 7.78 0.37
N ARG A 82 -2.64 7.69 1.30
CA ARG A 82 -3.34 6.44 1.61
C ARG A 82 -4.09 5.86 0.40
N GLN A 83 -4.64 6.72 -0.47
CA GLN A 83 -5.35 6.32 -1.68
C GLN A 83 -4.38 5.87 -2.79
N ALA A 84 -3.14 6.36 -2.77
CA ALA A 84 -2.10 5.98 -3.72
C ALA A 84 -1.43 4.62 -3.40
N ILE A 85 -1.50 4.14 -2.15
CA ILE A 85 -0.86 2.88 -1.73
C ILE A 85 -1.36 1.69 -2.55
N ALA A 86 -2.68 1.45 -2.59
CA ALA A 86 -3.22 0.27 -3.24
C ALA A 86 -2.96 0.24 -4.76
N PRO A 87 -3.15 1.34 -5.52
CA PRO A 87 -2.74 1.41 -6.92
C PRO A 87 -1.24 1.18 -7.13
N ALA A 88 -0.38 1.76 -6.29
CA ALA A 88 1.07 1.62 -6.39
C ALA A 88 1.54 0.17 -6.13
N ILE A 89 0.96 -0.52 -5.15
CA ILE A 89 1.26 -1.94 -4.92
C ILE A 89 0.88 -2.78 -6.15
N ARG A 90 -0.30 -2.56 -6.74
CA ARG A 90 -0.73 -3.28 -7.95
C ARG A 90 0.20 -3.01 -9.13
N GLU A 91 0.62 -1.76 -9.30
CA GLU A 91 1.60 -1.35 -10.31
C GLU A 91 2.93 -2.12 -10.15
N LEU A 92 3.49 -2.15 -8.94
CA LEU A 92 4.74 -2.86 -8.66
C LEU A 92 4.64 -4.37 -8.91
N VAL A 93 3.50 -4.97 -8.56
CA VAL A 93 3.23 -6.39 -8.84
C VAL A 93 3.13 -6.64 -10.33
N ALA A 94 2.39 -5.80 -11.07
CA ALA A 94 2.25 -5.95 -12.51
C ALA A 94 3.59 -5.81 -13.24
N LEU A 95 4.41 -4.84 -12.86
CA LEU A 95 5.74 -4.60 -13.44
C LEU A 95 6.80 -5.59 -12.95
N GLY A 96 6.48 -6.50 -12.02
CA GLY A 96 7.37 -7.58 -11.60
C GLY A 96 8.47 -7.16 -10.65
N PHE A 97 8.29 -6.10 -9.85
CA PHE A 97 9.23 -5.71 -8.79
C PHE A 97 8.84 -6.28 -7.41
N LEU A 98 7.56 -6.58 -7.24
CA LEU A 98 6.96 -6.94 -5.95
C LEU A 98 6.05 -8.16 -6.09
N GLU A 99 6.10 -9.06 -5.13
CA GLU A 99 5.08 -10.10 -4.95
C GLU A 99 4.43 -9.95 -3.58
N ILE A 100 3.10 -10.14 -3.51
CA ILE A 100 2.38 -10.24 -2.25
C ILE A 100 2.33 -11.73 -1.85
N THR A 101 3.24 -12.16 -0.99
CA THR A 101 3.37 -13.56 -0.57
C THR A 101 2.22 -13.98 0.35
N ARG A 102 1.71 -13.05 1.15
CA ARG A 102 0.49 -13.23 1.95
C ARG A 102 -0.38 -12.01 1.85
N LYS A 103 -1.63 -12.20 1.41
CA LYS A 103 -2.65 -11.15 1.49
C LYS A 103 -3.02 -10.92 2.94
N GLY A 104 -2.98 -9.66 3.35
CA GLY A 104 -3.44 -9.23 4.64
C GLY A 104 -4.96 -9.37 4.76
N ARG A 105 -5.41 -9.43 6.01
CA ARG A 105 -6.83 -9.50 6.37
C ARG A 105 -7.19 -8.29 7.21
N ALA A 106 -8.23 -7.57 6.79
CA ALA A 106 -8.86 -6.58 7.63
C ALA A 106 -9.63 -7.32 8.75
N GLY A 107 -9.36 -6.95 9.99
CA GLY A 107 -9.97 -7.52 11.19
C GLY A 107 -9.72 -6.61 12.38
N ASN A 108 -10.46 -6.83 13.47
CA ASN A 108 -10.28 -6.09 14.72
C ASN A 108 -8.90 -6.42 15.29
N ALA A 109 -8.10 -5.40 15.62
CA ALA A 109 -6.75 -5.45 16.21
C ALA A 109 -6.03 -6.80 16.13
N GLU A 110 -6.34 -7.72 17.05
CA GLU A 110 -5.77 -9.07 17.17
C GLU A 110 -5.89 -9.96 15.91
N TRP A 111 -6.95 -9.79 15.13
CA TRP A 111 -7.21 -10.54 13.89
C TRP A 111 -6.68 -9.85 12.63
N ARG A 112 -5.99 -8.71 12.78
CA ARG A 112 -5.44 -7.97 11.64
C ARG A 112 -4.14 -8.63 11.20
N LEU A 113 -4.13 -9.11 9.95
CA LEU A 113 -2.93 -9.68 9.34
C LEU A 113 -2.33 -8.68 8.36
N PRO A 114 -1.04 -8.31 8.48
CA PRO A 114 -0.38 -7.48 7.50
C PRO A 114 -0.17 -8.24 6.19
N ASN A 115 -0.08 -7.49 5.10
CA ASN A 115 0.47 -8.02 3.86
C ASN A 115 1.94 -8.38 4.08
N LEU A 116 2.35 -9.53 3.54
CA LEU A 116 3.75 -9.88 3.44
C LEU A 116 4.20 -9.71 1.99
N PHE A 117 5.40 -9.17 1.83
CA PHE A 117 5.95 -8.81 0.53
C PHE A 117 7.29 -9.48 0.25
N ARG A 118 7.53 -9.77 -1.04
CA ARG A 118 8.83 -10.18 -1.60
C ARG A 118 9.27 -9.17 -2.65
N LEU A 119 10.50 -8.70 -2.55
CA LEU A 119 11.18 -7.98 -3.63
C LEU A 119 11.74 -9.01 -4.61
N THR A 120 11.31 -8.96 -5.86
CA THR A 120 11.63 -10.00 -6.88
C THR A 120 13.09 -9.95 -7.33
N TYR A 121 13.74 -8.80 -7.22
CA TYR A 121 15.13 -8.54 -7.61
C TYR A 121 16.12 -8.66 -6.44
N ARG A 122 15.65 -9.17 -5.28
CA ARG A 122 16.47 -9.46 -4.11
C ARG A 122 16.53 -10.97 -3.90
N SER A 123 17.65 -11.44 -3.36
CA SER A 123 17.75 -12.82 -2.88
C SER A 123 16.71 -13.10 -1.79
N SER A 124 16.21 -14.32 -1.74
CA SER A 124 15.38 -14.85 -0.65
C SER A 124 16.00 -16.16 -0.18
N LYS A 125 15.69 -16.60 1.05
CA LYS A 125 16.16 -17.89 1.59
C LYS A 125 15.85 -19.06 0.66
N ASP A 126 14.71 -18.99 -0.04
CA ASP A 126 14.23 -20.07 -0.92
C ASP A 126 14.85 -20.01 -2.32
N VAL A 127 15.52 -18.92 -2.70
CA VAL A 127 16.06 -18.68 -4.04
C VAL A 127 17.57 -18.49 -3.96
N ARG A 128 18.33 -19.47 -4.47
CA ARG A 128 19.81 -19.47 -4.46
C ARG A 128 20.46 -18.42 -5.36
N THR A 129 19.69 -17.63 -6.11
CA THR A 129 20.16 -16.57 -7.00
C THR A 129 19.95 -15.18 -6.38
N TYR A 130 20.41 -14.12 -7.07
CA TYR A 130 20.21 -12.73 -6.67
C TYR A 130 18.74 -12.24 -6.77
N GLY A 131 17.78 -13.13 -7.05
CA GLY A 131 16.36 -12.84 -7.25
C GLY A 131 15.80 -13.47 -8.53
N THR A 132 14.47 -13.43 -8.68
CA THR A 132 13.76 -13.87 -9.89
C THR A 132 13.76 -12.83 -11.00
N ASN A 133 13.96 -11.55 -10.67
CA ASN A 133 14.06 -10.43 -11.62
C ASN A 133 12.92 -10.40 -12.65
N GLU A 134 11.67 -10.56 -12.19
CA GLU A 134 10.49 -10.66 -13.05
C GLU A 134 10.26 -9.43 -13.93
N TRP A 135 10.78 -8.27 -13.54
CA TRP A 135 10.78 -7.03 -14.34
C TRP A 135 11.52 -7.18 -15.68
N LYS A 136 12.44 -8.14 -15.84
CA LYS A 136 13.18 -8.40 -17.08
C LYS A 136 12.31 -8.91 -18.22
N ARG A 137 11.07 -9.33 -17.95
CA ARG A 137 10.14 -9.81 -18.99
C ARG A 137 9.55 -8.70 -19.86
N ILE A 138 9.80 -7.43 -19.51
CA ILE A 138 9.21 -6.26 -20.15
C ILE A 138 10.32 -5.51 -20.90
N ASP A 139 10.33 -5.65 -22.22
CA ASP A 139 11.39 -5.10 -23.08
C ASP A 139 11.04 -3.71 -23.65
N SER A 140 9.76 -3.33 -23.64
CA SER A 140 9.29 -2.09 -24.25
C SER A 140 8.71 -1.10 -23.23
N ILE A 141 9.03 0.18 -23.40
CA ILE A 141 8.48 1.28 -22.58
C ILE A 141 6.96 1.38 -22.76
N SER A 142 6.47 1.24 -23.99
CA SER A 142 5.02 1.31 -24.28
C SER A 142 4.24 0.19 -23.59
N GLU A 143 4.78 -1.03 -23.62
CA GLU A 143 4.22 -2.17 -22.91
C GLU A 143 4.19 -1.91 -21.39
N ALA A 144 5.30 -1.43 -20.83
CA ALA A 144 5.40 -1.09 -19.42
C ALA A 144 4.38 -0.03 -18.99
N GLU A 145 4.20 1.03 -19.78
CA GLU A 145 3.22 2.10 -19.51
C GLU A 145 1.78 1.58 -19.51
N LEU A 146 1.42 0.76 -20.51
CA LEU A 146 0.10 0.15 -20.61
C LEU A 146 -0.17 -0.76 -19.41
N LEU A 147 0.82 -1.57 -19.02
CA LEU A 147 0.72 -2.46 -17.87
C LEU A 147 0.58 -1.67 -16.56
N ALA A 148 1.40 -0.64 -16.35
CA ALA A 148 1.32 0.24 -15.18
C ALA A 148 -0.04 0.96 -15.09
N LYS A 149 -0.53 1.51 -16.20
CA LYS A 149 -1.82 2.22 -16.26
C LYS A 149 -3.00 1.29 -15.99
N SER A 150 -2.99 0.10 -16.58
CA SER A 150 -4.04 -0.90 -16.36
C SER A 150 -4.06 -1.40 -14.92
N ALA A 151 -2.89 -1.65 -14.32
CA ALA A 151 -2.76 -2.11 -12.94
C ALA A 151 -3.30 -1.07 -11.91
N ARG A 152 -2.97 0.21 -12.11
CA ARG A 152 -3.46 1.28 -11.23
C ARG A 152 -4.98 1.42 -11.30
N THR A 153 -5.56 1.32 -12.50
CA THR A 153 -7.02 1.51 -12.74
C THR A 153 -7.87 0.26 -12.46
N ALA A 154 -7.28 -0.92 -12.31
CA ALA A 154 -8.01 -2.19 -12.14
C ALA A 154 -9.05 -2.17 -10.98
N SER A 155 -8.80 -1.43 -9.91
CA SER A 155 -9.77 -1.29 -8.79
C SER A 155 -10.98 -0.43 -9.15
N LEU A 156 -10.82 0.56 -10.03
CA LEU A 156 -11.92 1.42 -10.48
C LEU A 156 -12.90 0.65 -11.38
N ARG A 157 -12.41 -0.35 -12.12
CA ARG A 157 -13.26 -1.19 -12.98
C ARG A 157 -14.23 -2.07 -12.20
N LYS A 158 -13.91 -2.44 -10.95
CA LYS A 158 -14.83 -3.18 -10.06
C LYS A 158 -15.99 -2.34 -9.51
N LEU A 159 -16.01 -1.02 -9.74
CA LEU A 159 -17.03 -0.09 -9.24
C LEU A 159 -18.07 0.33 -10.29
N LYS A 160 -18.15 -0.31 -11.46
CA LYS A 160 -19.36 -0.23 -12.29
C LYS A 160 -20.25 -1.44 -12.00
N PRO A 161 -21.14 -1.40 -10.99
CA PRO A 161 -22.36 -2.18 -11.10
C PRO A 161 -23.08 -1.61 -12.33
N GLN A 162 -23.32 -2.44 -13.35
CA GLN A 162 -24.40 -2.14 -14.28
C GLN A 162 -25.66 -2.17 -13.43
N GLY A 163 -26.09 -1.00 -12.95
CA GLY A 163 -27.37 -0.82 -12.30
C GLY A 163 -28.43 -1.22 -13.31
N GLY A 164 -28.89 -2.48 -13.22
CA GLY A 164 -30.07 -2.93 -13.91
C GLY A 164 -31.21 -2.01 -13.47
N LYS A 165 -31.68 -1.19 -14.40
CA LYS A 165 -32.96 -0.48 -14.27
C LYS A 165 -34.01 -1.55 -14.01
N ILE A 166 -34.45 -1.72 -12.77
CA ILE A 166 -35.67 -2.46 -12.48
C ILE A 166 -36.79 -1.57 -13.02
N MET A 167 -37.46 -2.04 -14.07
CA MET A 167 -38.68 -1.43 -14.57
C MET A 167 -39.74 -1.69 -13.50
N ASN A 168 -40.17 -0.65 -12.78
CA ASN A 168 -41.31 -0.75 -11.88
C ASN A 168 -42.57 -0.97 -12.73
N VAL A 169 -42.92 -2.23 -12.94
CA VAL A 169 -44.29 -2.63 -13.34
C VAL A 169 -45.01 -2.92 -12.04
N GLY A 170 -45.88 -2.00 -11.64
CA GLY A 170 -46.55 -2.03 -10.35
C GLY A 170 -47.51 -3.20 -10.22
N VAL A 171 -47.43 -3.92 -9.09
CA VAL A 171 -48.54 -4.68 -8.49
C VAL A 171 -48.31 -4.74 -6.97
N GLU A 172 -49.18 -4.01 -6.25
CA GLU A 172 -49.71 -4.20 -4.90
C GLU A 172 -48.82 -4.20 -3.62
N ASN A 173 -49.27 -3.39 -2.65
CA ASN A 173 -48.73 -3.14 -1.31
C ASN A 173 -49.01 -4.31 -0.32
N PRO A 174 -47.99 -4.88 0.37
CA PRO A 174 -48.20 -5.84 1.44
C PRO A 174 -48.16 -5.15 2.82
N HIS A 175 -49.14 -4.29 3.13
CA HIS A 175 -49.35 -3.82 4.51
C HIS A 175 -50.35 -4.76 5.20
N ARG A 176 -49.86 -5.78 5.91
CA ARG A 176 -50.70 -6.57 6.84
C ARG A 176 -49.99 -6.71 8.19
N LYS A 177 -50.50 -5.99 9.18
CA LYS A 177 -50.19 -6.19 10.61
C LYS A 177 -50.93 -7.44 11.11
N PRO A 178 -50.35 -8.26 12.00
CA PRO A 178 -51.09 -9.35 12.64
C PRO A 178 -52.06 -8.82 13.71
N GLU A 179 -53.23 -9.45 13.79
CA GLU A 179 -54.33 -9.16 14.71
C GLU A 179 -53.94 -9.42 16.17
N LYS A 180 -54.29 -8.49 17.06
CA LYS A 180 -54.20 -8.67 18.51
C LYS A 180 -55.60 -8.94 19.04
N HIS A 181 -55.77 -10.08 19.72
CA HIS A 181 -57.02 -10.44 20.39
C HIS A 181 -57.39 -9.46 21.51
N SER A 182 -58.69 -9.19 21.61
CA SER A 182 -59.37 -8.26 22.49
C SER A 182 -59.42 -8.71 23.95
N GLY A 183 -59.27 -7.75 24.86
CA GLY A 183 -59.87 -7.75 26.20
C GLY A 183 -60.46 -6.37 26.44
N GLU A 184 -61.78 -6.28 26.54
CA GLU A 184 -62.56 -5.04 26.70
C GLU A 184 -62.42 -4.44 28.12
N THR A 185 -62.27 -3.12 28.24
CA THR A 185 -63.06 -2.31 29.18
C THR A 185 -63.08 -0.82 28.79
N GLN A 186 -64.23 -0.19 29.04
CA GLN A 186 -64.76 1.10 28.54
C GLN A 186 -64.19 2.37 29.26
N PRO A 187 -64.50 3.59 28.78
CA PRO A 187 -63.67 4.79 28.89
C PRO A 187 -64.08 5.74 30.03
N THR A 188 -63.17 6.63 30.45
CA THR A 188 -63.54 7.85 31.18
C THR A 188 -62.61 8.98 30.73
N GLY A 189 -63.19 10.00 30.09
CA GLY A 189 -62.47 11.16 29.59
C GLY A 189 -62.16 12.19 30.66
N HIS A 190 -61.38 13.19 30.25
CA HIS A 190 -61.18 14.58 30.71
C HIS A 190 -59.74 14.93 30.25
N GLY A 191 -59.47 15.89 29.35
CA GLY A 191 -59.91 17.27 29.32
C GLY A 191 -58.78 18.13 29.91
N GLY A 192 -58.04 18.88 29.08
CA GLY A 192 -56.99 19.80 29.56
C GLY A 192 -55.94 20.15 28.51
N GLU A 193 -56.25 21.16 27.70
CA GLU A 193 -55.29 21.90 26.87
C GLU A 193 -54.31 22.69 27.75
N THR A 194 -53.05 22.86 27.31
CA THR A 194 -52.39 24.18 27.23
C THR A 194 -51.11 24.10 26.39
N HIS A 195 -51.02 24.99 25.40
CA HIS A 195 -49.80 25.44 24.71
C HIS A 195 -48.78 26.03 25.69
N THR A 196 -47.48 25.97 25.38
CA THR A 196 -46.60 27.15 25.29
C THR A 196 -45.17 26.79 24.82
N THR A 197 -44.80 27.46 23.74
CA THR A 197 -43.49 27.76 23.15
C THR A 197 -42.35 28.02 24.15
N LEU A 198 -41.11 27.67 23.81
CA LEU A 198 -39.96 28.60 23.82
C LEU A 198 -38.71 27.98 23.19
N ASP A 199 -38.14 28.76 22.29
CA ASP A 199 -36.96 28.57 21.45
C ASP A 199 -35.87 29.50 22.03
N ILE A 200 -34.67 29.00 22.38
CA ILE A 200 -33.54 29.85 22.77
C ILE A 200 -32.21 29.31 22.24
N SER A 201 -31.65 30.10 21.33
CA SER A 201 -30.29 30.06 20.76
C SER A 201 -29.19 30.39 21.78
N GLY A 202 -27.97 29.89 21.56
CA GLY A 202 -26.76 30.38 22.25
C GLY A 202 -25.44 30.01 21.56
N ARG A 203 -24.97 30.88 20.65
CA ARG A 203 -23.58 30.90 20.15
C ARG A 203 -22.65 31.44 21.26
N GLY A 204 -21.54 30.74 21.51
CA GLY A 204 -20.40 31.28 22.26
C GLY A 204 -19.09 31.03 21.50
N ARG A 205 -18.56 32.08 20.85
CA ARG A 205 -17.18 32.12 20.36
C ARG A 205 -16.31 32.67 21.49
N TYR A 206 -15.16 32.05 21.75
CA TYR A 206 -14.06 32.69 22.48
C TYR A 206 -12.85 32.79 21.56
N VAL A 207 -12.27 33.99 21.55
CA VAL A 207 -11.00 34.39 20.94
C VAL A 207 -10.07 34.80 22.08
N ALA A 208 -8.82 34.36 22.02
CA ALA A 208 -7.60 35.11 22.32
C ALA A 208 -6.41 34.27 21.84
#